data_AF-A0A836UGT2-F1
#
_entry.id   AF-A0A836UGT2-F1
#
_cell.length_a   1.000
_cell.length_b   1.000
_cell.length_c   1.000
_cell.angle_alpha   90.00
_cell.angle_beta   90.00
_cell.angle_gamma   90.00
#
_symmetry.space_group_name_H-M   'P 1'
#
loop_
_entity.id
_entity.type
_entity.pdbx_description
1 polymer ?
#
loop_
_entity_poly.entity_id
_entity_poly.type
_entity_poly.pdbx_seq_one_letter_code
_entity_poly.pdbx_strand_id
1 'polypeptide(L)'
;MEFIPGQRWYSLTEPELGLGLVEAVEGRQVVMAYPARDMVRRYATGDPPLARAQLMAGQRARSSSGVDFCIEEVAEEGPLLVYRGEGQEMGEAELDAEIDVVTPENRLYNGQVDDYRLFDLRHDALAIRHRMLASPIRGFLGGRIRLFDHQLSIAREVCQRHSVRVLLADEVGLGKTIEALLVLHRLLLTGRVENALILVPPALVHQWLAEAYLRFNLLLRVMGEETYEGGTIDVKSEDLPEQLLDAQLFICPLGVEVGESFVQSPWDIVIVDEAHHLQPESAEFALVEQLAAKTEHVIFLSASPDRDGEKAHFQRLALLDPARFHDFNVYNNESAHYRRLAGVAERLAQGEPLAEEDHALLQERLAEVDFDALSTIQGKRQLLARLLDLHGIGRVMFRNVRARIPGFPRRSLQVGQLANGNVARLRREFLADIGRDDSFRFVGAEVDPRANWLADFMDGHPREKVLVLCADRAKVEAFYEALVTPKRKIARFHEAMGTIERDRQAAWFLEEDGPQV
;
A
#
# COMPACT_ATOMS: atom_id res chain seq x y z
N MET A 1 -0.90 14.89 -53.69
CA MET A 1 -0.29 15.89 -52.80
C MET A 1 1.13 16.11 -53.28
N GLU A 2 1.53 17.36 -53.48
CA GLU A 2 2.91 17.70 -53.87
C GLU A 2 3.62 18.26 -52.64
N PHE A 3 4.64 17.55 -52.16
CA PHE A 3 5.45 17.98 -51.02
C PHE A 3 6.49 18.97 -51.49
N ILE A 4 6.62 20.09 -50.80
CA ILE A 4 7.55 21.15 -51.18
C ILE A 4 8.39 21.53 -49.96
N PRO A 5 9.73 21.65 -50.10
CA PRO A 5 10.58 22.08 -49.00
C PRO A 5 10.09 23.38 -48.35
N GLY A 6 10.08 23.41 -47.02
CA GLY A 6 9.54 24.53 -46.25
C GLY A 6 8.11 24.33 -45.74
N GLN A 7 7.35 23.36 -46.26
CA GLN A 7 6.00 23.07 -45.77
C GLN A 7 6.02 22.41 -44.38
N ARG A 8 4.99 22.68 -43.58
CA ARG A 8 4.78 22.03 -42.28
C ARG A 8 3.74 20.93 -42.33
N TRP A 9 4.06 19.77 -41.77
CA TRP A 9 3.20 18.59 -41.73
C TRP A 9 3.36 17.86 -40.39
N TYR A 10 2.36 17.11 -39.97
CA TYR A 10 2.44 16.25 -38.79
C TYR A 10 2.09 14.79 -39.14
N SER A 11 2.63 13.86 -38.35
CA SER A 11 2.35 12.42 -38.48
C SER A 11 1.01 12.07 -37.85
N LEU A 12 0.16 11.34 -38.58
CA LEU A 12 -1.10 10.81 -38.07
C LEU A 12 -0.90 9.59 -37.17
N THR A 13 0.22 8.87 -37.33
CA THR A 13 0.52 7.65 -36.56
C THR A 13 1.44 7.89 -35.37
N GLU A 14 2.26 8.95 -35.42
CA GLU A 14 3.23 9.34 -34.38
C GLU A 14 3.03 10.83 -34.02
N PRO A 15 1.86 11.25 -33.47
CA PRO A 15 1.59 12.65 -33.14
C PRO A 15 2.55 13.24 -32.09
N GLU A 16 3.20 12.40 -31.28
CA GLU A 16 4.20 12.78 -30.28
C GLU A 16 5.48 13.40 -30.86
N LEU A 17 5.70 13.26 -32.18
CA LEU A 17 6.80 13.89 -32.91
C LEU A 17 6.62 15.40 -33.09
N GLY A 18 5.40 15.91 -32.90
CA GLY A 18 5.08 17.31 -33.10
C GLY A 18 5.09 17.71 -34.58
N LEU A 19 5.35 19.00 -34.82
CA LEU A 19 5.30 19.58 -36.15
C LEU A 19 6.57 19.29 -36.95
N GLY A 20 6.43 18.58 -38.06
CA GLY A 20 7.49 18.29 -39.02
C GLY A 20 7.64 19.38 -40.09
N LEU A 21 8.85 19.52 -40.61
CA LEU A 21 9.24 20.37 -41.74
C LEU A 21 9.67 19.48 -42.91
N VAL A 22 9.16 19.75 -44.10
CA VAL A 22 9.67 19.12 -45.34
C VAL A 22 11.06 19.69 -45.62
N GLU A 23 12.10 18.87 -45.49
CA GLU A 23 13.47 19.28 -45.83
C GLU A 23 13.77 19.06 -47.31
N ALA A 24 13.39 17.88 -47.83
CA ALA A 24 13.69 17.48 -49.19
C ALA A 24 12.66 16.48 -49.72
N VAL A 25 12.54 16.44 -51.04
CA VAL A 25 11.80 15.39 -51.75
C VAL A 25 12.77 14.66 -52.66
N GLU A 26 13.08 13.42 -52.31
CA GLU A 26 14.06 12.57 -52.97
C GLU A 26 13.34 11.46 -53.75
N GLY A 27 13.10 11.70 -55.04
CA GLY A 27 12.42 10.74 -55.92
C GLY A 27 10.98 10.43 -55.47
N ARG A 28 10.77 9.27 -54.86
CA ARG A 28 9.44 8.83 -54.33
C ARG A 28 9.34 8.91 -52.82
N GLN A 29 10.27 9.61 -52.17
CA GLN A 29 10.29 9.78 -50.72
C GLN A 29 10.28 11.27 -50.36
N VAL A 30 9.57 11.60 -49.28
CA VAL A 30 9.64 12.89 -48.62
C VAL A 30 10.45 12.74 -47.35
N VAL A 31 11.43 13.62 -47.16
CA VAL A 31 12.27 13.71 -45.96
C VAL A 31 11.66 14.77 -45.06
N MET A 32 11.20 14.34 -43.89
CA MET A 32 10.56 15.16 -42.86
C MET A 32 11.49 15.28 -41.66
N ALA A 33 11.86 16.49 -41.27
CA ALA A 33 12.53 16.75 -40.00
C ALA A 33 11.50 17.15 -38.94
N TYR A 34 11.63 16.61 -37.73
CA TYR A 34 10.82 16.93 -36.55
C TYR A 34 11.71 17.62 -35.50
N PRO A 35 11.81 18.96 -35.52
CA PRO A 35 12.77 19.69 -34.69
C PRO A 35 12.53 19.54 -33.19
N ALA A 36 11.27 19.37 -32.76
CA ALA A 36 10.92 19.17 -31.35
C ALA A 36 11.51 17.90 -30.72
N ARG A 37 11.86 16.90 -31.56
CA ARG A 37 12.42 15.61 -31.13
C ARG A 37 13.79 15.32 -31.73
N ASP A 38 14.39 16.28 -32.43
CA ASP A 38 15.64 16.14 -33.16
C ASP A 38 15.71 14.85 -34.02
N MET A 39 14.65 14.62 -34.80
CA MET A 39 14.50 13.36 -35.54
C MET A 39 14.08 13.57 -36.99
N VAL A 40 14.62 12.75 -37.90
CA VAL A 40 14.27 12.75 -39.33
C VAL A 40 13.55 11.45 -39.68
N ARG A 41 12.47 11.57 -40.46
CA ARG A 41 11.68 10.45 -41.00
C ARG A 41 11.60 10.55 -42.51
N ARG A 42 11.56 9.39 -43.17
CA ARG A 42 11.32 9.29 -44.62
C ARG A 42 9.99 8.60 -44.84
N TYR A 43 9.09 9.25 -45.57
CA TYR A 43 7.79 8.69 -45.94
C TYR A 43 7.70 8.52 -47.46
N ALA A 44 6.93 7.53 -47.92
CA ALA A 44 6.65 7.36 -49.34
C ALA A 44 5.65 8.42 -49.81
N THR A 45 5.87 9.04 -50.98
CA THR A 45 4.99 10.12 -51.50
C THR A 45 3.62 9.64 -51.99
N GLY A 46 3.42 8.32 -52.14
CA GLY A 46 2.18 7.75 -52.68
C GLY A 46 0.99 7.80 -51.73
N ASP A 47 1.22 7.53 -50.45
CA ASP A 47 0.20 7.56 -49.38
C ASP A 47 0.88 7.71 -48.01
N PRO A 48 1.55 8.84 -47.74
CA PRO A 48 2.19 9.05 -46.46
C PRO A 48 1.13 9.31 -45.37
N PRO A 49 1.30 8.79 -44.15
CA PRO A 49 0.43 9.08 -43.00
C PRO A 49 0.69 10.50 -42.45
N LEU A 50 0.73 11.49 -43.34
CA LEU A 50 1.06 12.88 -43.04
C LEU A 50 -0.14 13.77 -43.35
N ALA A 51 -0.34 14.79 -42.51
CA ALA A 51 -1.34 15.82 -42.71
C ALA A 51 -0.69 17.20 -42.69
N ARG A 52 -1.10 18.08 -43.63
CA ARG A 52 -0.55 19.44 -43.72
C ARG A 52 -0.99 20.23 -42.49
N ALA A 53 -0.03 20.89 -41.86
CA ALA A 53 -0.29 21.76 -40.74
C ALA A 53 -0.60 23.16 -41.25
N GLN A 54 -1.79 23.64 -40.95
CA GLN A 54 -2.24 24.97 -41.31
C GLN A 54 -2.90 25.61 -40.10
N LEU A 55 -2.45 26.81 -39.76
CA LEU A 55 -3.12 27.67 -38.79
C LEU A 55 -4.12 28.59 -39.50
N MET A 56 -5.09 29.11 -38.75
CA MET A 56 -6.21 29.90 -39.26
C MET A 56 -6.23 31.30 -38.64
N ALA A 57 -6.89 32.24 -39.31
CA ALA A 57 -7.19 33.55 -38.73
C ALA A 57 -7.93 33.39 -37.39
N GLY A 58 -7.47 34.10 -36.35
CA GLY A 58 -7.90 33.99 -34.97
C GLY A 58 -7.06 33.04 -34.09
N GLN A 59 -6.19 32.21 -34.67
CA GLN A 59 -5.23 31.39 -33.92
C GLN A 59 -3.94 32.18 -33.64
N ARG A 60 -3.19 31.82 -32.60
CA ARG A 60 -1.85 32.38 -32.35
C ARG A 60 -0.79 31.59 -33.12
N ALA A 61 -0.02 32.27 -33.95
CA ALA A 61 1.23 31.73 -34.49
C ALA A 61 2.37 32.03 -33.50
N ARG A 62 3.32 31.11 -33.38
CA ARG A 62 4.58 31.31 -32.67
C ARG A 62 5.74 30.92 -33.57
N SER A 63 6.78 31.74 -33.62
CA SER A 63 8.02 31.48 -34.34
C SER A 63 8.98 30.70 -33.47
N SER A 64 9.87 29.91 -34.08
CA SER A 64 11.05 29.34 -33.42
C SER A 64 11.96 30.40 -32.76
N SER A 65 11.87 31.66 -33.18
CA SER A 65 12.58 32.80 -32.58
C SER A 65 11.89 33.41 -31.35
N GLY A 66 10.71 32.90 -30.96
CA GLY A 66 9.94 33.35 -29.79
C GLY A 66 8.94 34.47 -30.06
N VAL A 67 8.81 34.95 -31.30
CA VAL A 67 7.79 35.93 -31.71
C VAL A 67 6.42 35.26 -31.78
N ASP A 68 5.39 35.84 -31.16
CA ASP A 68 4.02 35.35 -31.22
C ASP A 68 3.01 36.45 -31.57
N PHE A 69 2.02 36.12 -32.40
CA PHE A 69 0.96 37.06 -32.80
C PHE A 69 -0.33 36.33 -33.15
N CYS A 70 -1.46 37.03 -33.02
CA CYS A 70 -2.75 36.54 -33.53
C CYS A 70 -2.80 36.67 -35.05
N ILE A 71 -3.11 35.58 -35.75
CA ILE A 71 -3.23 35.57 -37.20
C ILE A 71 -4.52 36.32 -37.59
N GLU A 72 -4.41 37.34 -38.43
CA GLU A 72 -5.54 38.06 -39.02
C GLU A 72 -5.85 37.54 -40.41
N GLU A 73 -4.82 37.14 -41.15
CA GLU A 73 -4.90 36.66 -42.52
C GLU A 73 -3.88 35.54 -42.78
N VAL A 74 -4.27 34.55 -43.58
CA VAL A 74 -3.38 33.50 -44.10
C VAL A 74 -3.33 33.66 -45.61
N ALA A 75 -2.15 33.98 -46.13
CA ALA A 75 -1.90 34.15 -47.57
C ALA A 75 -1.15 32.93 -48.12
N GLU A 76 -1.44 32.54 -49.36
CA GLU A 76 -0.67 31.56 -50.11
C GLU A 76 0.32 32.30 -51.01
N GLU A 77 1.62 32.22 -50.69
CA GLU A 77 2.69 32.79 -51.51
C GLU A 77 3.40 31.65 -52.25
N GLY A 78 2.93 31.37 -53.47
CA GLY A 78 3.35 30.19 -54.22
C GLY A 78 2.85 28.91 -53.52
N PRO A 79 3.73 27.93 -53.24
CA PRO A 79 3.34 26.69 -52.58
C PRO A 79 3.32 26.73 -51.04
N LEU A 80 3.74 27.86 -50.44
CA LEU A 80 3.91 28.01 -49.00
C LEU A 80 2.84 28.93 -48.40
N LEU A 81 2.52 28.68 -47.13
CA LEU A 81 1.63 29.52 -46.34
C LEU A 81 2.39 30.62 -45.63
N VAL A 82 1.82 31.83 -45.63
CA VAL A 82 2.31 33.01 -44.92
C VAL A 82 1.21 33.52 -43.98
N TYR A 83 1.55 33.66 -42.71
CA TYR A 83 0.67 34.12 -41.64
C TYR A 83 0.92 35.61 -41.37
N ARG A 84 -0.12 36.43 -41.42
CA ARG A 84 -0.06 37.88 -41.18
C ARG A 84 -0.97 38.27 -40.01
N GLY A 85 -0.50 39.15 -39.15
CA GLY A 85 -1.32 39.71 -38.07
C GLY A 85 -0.52 40.56 -37.09
N GLU A 86 -1.17 41.52 -36.42
CA GLU A 86 -0.53 42.43 -35.46
C GLU A 86 0.71 43.17 -36.04
N GLY A 87 0.74 43.41 -37.35
CA GLY A 87 1.86 44.04 -38.06
C GLY A 87 3.10 43.14 -38.24
N GLN A 88 2.98 41.84 -37.96
CA GLN A 88 3.99 40.81 -38.18
C GLN A 88 3.61 39.92 -39.37
N GLU A 89 4.62 39.30 -39.98
CA GLU A 89 4.47 38.32 -41.05
C GLU A 89 5.42 37.15 -40.79
N MET A 90 4.94 35.92 -41.00
CA MET A 90 5.72 34.69 -40.75
C MET A 90 5.39 33.61 -41.77
N GLY A 91 6.40 33.00 -42.39
CA GLY A 91 6.20 31.84 -43.25
C GLY A 91 5.96 30.54 -42.44
N GLU A 92 5.28 29.55 -43.03
CA GLU A 92 5.04 28.27 -42.33
C GLU A 92 6.32 27.54 -41.90
N ALA A 93 7.43 27.72 -42.63
CA ALA A 93 8.72 27.14 -42.25
C ALA A 93 9.22 27.64 -40.87
N GLU A 94 8.84 28.86 -40.46
CA GLU A 94 9.30 29.51 -39.24
C GLU A 94 8.47 29.15 -38.00
N LEU A 95 7.36 28.43 -38.18
CA LEU A 95 6.49 28.00 -37.07
C LEU A 95 7.26 27.19 -36.02
N ASP A 96 6.99 27.45 -34.76
CA ASP A 96 7.53 26.67 -33.66
C ASP A 96 7.09 25.20 -33.77
N ALA A 97 8.05 24.29 -33.58
CA ALA A 97 7.82 22.85 -33.72
C ALA A 97 6.94 22.27 -32.61
N GLU A 98 6.78 23.00 -31.50
CA GLU A 98 5.96 22.62 -30.34
C GLU A 98 4.49 23.08 -30.45
N ILE A 99 4.11 23.79 -31.51
CA ILE A 99 2.70 24.22 -31.69
C ILE A 99 1.82 22.98 -31.88
N ASP A 100 0.79 22.87 -31.03
CA ASP A 100 -0.26 21.86 -31.21
C ASP A 100 -1.19 22.26 -32.37
N VAL A 101 -0.92 21.68 -33.53
CA VAL A 101 -1.74 21.87 -34.74
C VAL A 101 -2.82 20.79 -34.89
N VAL A 102 -2.84 19.78 -34.01
CA VAL A 102 -3.79 18.65 -34.03
C VAL A 102 -5.06 19.01 -33.23
N THR A 103 -5.58 20.21 -33.48
CA THR A 103 -6.81 20.69 -32.85
C THR A 103 -8.04 20.12 -33.57
N PRO A 104 -9.17 19.87 -32.89
CA PRO A 104 -10.39 19.39 -33.53
C PRO A 104 -10.85 20.26 -34.70
N GLU A 105 -10.63 21.58 -34.62
CA GLU A 105 -10.94 22.56 -35.66
C GLU A 105 -10.09 22.32 -36.91
N ASN A 106 -8.76 22.24 -36.75
CA ASN A 106 -7.84 22.03 -37.87
C ASN A 106 -8.06 20.67 -38.53
N ARG A 107 -8.38 19.63 -37.75
CA ARG A 107 -8.73 18.32 -38.28
C ARG A 107 -10.00 18.39 -39.14
N LEU A 108 -11.06 19.04 -38.63
CA LEU A 108 -12.31 19.21 -39.37
C LEU A 108 -12.13 20.00 -40.68
N TYR A 109 -11.35 21.09 -40.67
CA TYR A 109 -11.07 21.89 -41.86
C TYR A 109 -10.27 21.12 -42.92
N ASN A 110 -9.33 20.29 -42.48
CA ASN A 110 -8.58 19.39 -43.36
C ASN A 110 -9.39 18.17 -43.83
N GLY A 111 -10.71 18.13 -43.56
CA GLY A 111 -11.58 17.02 -43.92
C GLY A 111 -11.30 15.73 -43.14
N GLN A 112 -10.55 15.81 -42.04
CA GLN A 112 -10.27 14.68 -41.17
C GLN A 112 -11.40 14.54 -40.17
N VAL A 113 -12.24 13.52 -40.39
CA VAL A 113 -13.36 13.18 -39.52
C VAL A 113 -13.16 11.78 -38.94
N ASP A 114 -13.31 11.66 -37.63
CA ASP A 114 -13.30 10.38 -36.94
C ASP A 114 -14.70 9.76 -36.91
N ASP A 115 -14.79 8.46 -36.62
CA ASP A 115 -16.07 7.79 -36.38
C ASP A 115 -16.78 8.40 -35.15
N TYR A 116 -18.06 8.74 -35.27
CA TYR A 116 -18.83 9.37 -34.19
C TYR A 116 -18.87 8.53 -32.91
N ARG A 117 -18.77 7.18 -33.01
CA ARG A 117 -18.73 6.30 -31.84
C ARG A 117 -17.45 6.48 -31.03
N LEU A 118 -16.34 6.83 -31.68
CA LEU A 118 -15.09 7.15 -30.99
C LEU A 118 -15.18 8.50 -30.28
N PHE A 119 -15.88 9.46 -30.88
CA PHE A 119 -16.19 10.74 -30.22
C PHE A 119 -17.03 10.51 -28.96
N ASP A 120 -18.13 9.76 -29.06
CA ASP A 120 -19.00 9.42 -27.93
C ASP A 120 -18.23 8.67 -26.84
N LEU A 121 -17.44 7.65 -27.22
CA LEU A 121 -16.60 6.90 -26.28
C LEU A 121 -15.59 7.80 -25.56
N ARG A 122 -14.95 8.72 -26.28
CA ARG A 122 -13.99 9.67 -25.67
C ARG A 122 -14.69 10.57 -24.66
N HIS A 123 -15.85 11.11 -25.01
CA HIS A 123 -16.64 11.95 -24.11
C HIS A 123 -17.05 11.18 -22.84
N ASP A 124 -17.61 9.98 -22.99
CA ASP A 124 -18.02 9.12 -21.88
C ASP A 124 -16.82 8.73 -21.00
N ALA A 125 -15.69 8.37 -21.61
CA ALA A 125 -14.47 8.03 -20.88
C ALA A 125 -13.95 9.22 -20.05
N LEU A 126 -13.98 10.44 -20.60
CA LEU A 126 -13.60 11.65 -19.88
C LEU A 126 -14.55 11.95 -18.72
N ALA A 127 -15.86 11.81 -18.93
CA ALA A 127 -16.87 12.01 -17.89
C ALA A 127 -16.76 10.97 -16.75
N ILE A 128 -16.54 9.70 -17.09
CA ILE A 128 -16.27 8.63 -16.11
C ILE A 128 -14.98 8.93 -15.34
N ARG A 129 -13.89 9.25 -16.04
CA ARG A 129 -12.60 9.60 -15.43
C ARG A 129 -12.76 10.78 -14.48
N HIS A 130 -13.45 11.84 -14.87
CA HIS A 130 -13.71 12.99 -14.01
C HIS A 130 -14.45 12.59 -12.72
N ARG A 131 -15.56 11.83 -12.84
CA ARG A 131 -16.31 11.34 -11.67
C ARG A 131 -15.45 10.49 -10.74
N MET A 132 -14.61 9.62 -11.29
CA MET A 132 -13.70 8.78 -10.49
C MET A 132 -12.63 9.62 -9.78
N LEU A 133 -12.05 10.61 -10.46
CA LEU A 133 -11.00 11.47 -9.91
C LEU A 133 -11.54 12.41 -8.81
N ALA A 134 -12.76 12.92 -8.98
CA ALA A 134 -13.44 13.80 -8.03
C ALA A 134 -14.07 13.06 -6.83
N SER A 135 -14.13 11.73 -6.88
CA SER A 135 -14.79 10.94 -5.84
C SER A 135 -14.03 11.01 -4.50
N PRO A 136 -14.72 11.27 -3.37
CA PRO A 136 -14.08 11.31 -2.05
C PRO A 136 -13.54 9.95 -1.61
N ILE A 137 -14.04 8.86 -2.21
CA ILE A 137 -13.63 7.48 -1.94
C ILE A 137 -12.61 6.94 -2.95
N ARG A 138 -12.09 7.80 -3.85
CA ARG A 138 -10.99 7.45 -4.76
C ARG A 138 -9.87 6.79 -3.96
N GLY A 139 -9.31 5.70 -4.46
CA GLY A 139 -8.22 4.98 -3.79
C GLY A 139 -8.62 4.02 -2.67
N PHE A 140 -9.87 4.05 -2.19
CA PHE A 140 -10.39 3.00 -1.29
C PHE A 140 -11.07 1.85 -2.03
N LEU A 141 -11.54 2.07 -3.26
CA LEU A 141 -12.28 1.08 -4.06
C LEU A 141 -11.44 0.25 -5.03
N GLY A 142 -10.14 0.51 -5.15
CA GLY A 142 -9.29 -0.18 -6.15
C GLY A 142 -8.74 -1.53 -5.69
N GLY A 143 -8.74 -1.81 -4.39
CA GLY A 143 -8.24 -3.07 -3.85
C GLY A 143 -9.22 -4.22 -4.05
N ARG A 144 -8.73 -5.40 -4.42
CA ARG A 144 -9.45 -6.68 -4.47
C ARG A 144 -9.62 -7.26 -3.06
N ILE A 145 -10.22 -6.47 -2.18
CA ILE A 145 -10.39 -6.77 -0.77
C ILE A 145 -11.86 -6.65 -0.37
N ARG A 146 -12.24 -7.39 0.67
CA ARG A 146 -13.46 -7.09 1.41
C ARG A 146 -13.13 -5.96 2.40
N LEU A 147 -13.74 -4.80 2.20
CA LEU A 147 -13.60 -3.68 3.12
C LEU A 147 -14.46 -3.93 4.36
N PHE A 148 -13.81 -3.96 5.53
CA PHE A 148 -14.50 -3.95 6.82
C PHE A 148 -14.60 -2.52 7.36
N ASP A 149 -15.67 -2.22 8.12
CA ASP A 149 -15.95 -0.86 8.60
C ASP A 149 -14.83 -0.29 9.47
N HIS A 150 -14.21 -1.12 10.33
CA HIS A 150 -13.09 -0.69 11.18
C HIS A 150 -11.86 -0.29 10.35
N GLN A 151 -11.56 -1.04 9.29
CA GLN A 151 -10.44 -0.76 8.37
C GLN A 151 -10.68 0.53 7.59
N LEU A 152 -11.89 0.70 7.05
CA LEU A 152 -12.24 1.89 6.27
C LEU A 152 -12.26 3.15 7.14
N SER A 153 -12.72 3.04 8.39
CA SER A 153 -12.71 4.16 9.34
C SER A 153 -11.29 4.65 9.61
N ILE A 154 -10.36 3.75 9.91
CA ILE A 154 -8.95 4.09 10.13
C ILE A 154 -8.36 4.71 8.87
N ALA A 155 -8.50 4.04 7.72
CA ALA A 155 -7.92 4.53 6.46
C ALA A 155 -8.45 5.92 6.09
N ARG A 156 -9.75 6.18 6.27
CA ARG A 156 -10.34 7.50 6.03
C ARG A 156 -9.79 8.56 6.97
N GLU A 157 -9.76 8.29 8.26
CA GLU A 157 -9.29 9.26 9.26
C GLU A 157 -7.81 9.60 9.04
N VAL A 158 -6.99 8.58 8.82
CA VAL A 158 -5.55 8.74 8.64
C VAL A 158 -5.25 9.48 7.34
N CYS A 159 -5.88 9.13 6.23
CA CYS A 159 -5.64 9.79 4.93
C CYS A 159 -6.15 11.25 4.87
N GLN A 160 -6.99 11.70 5.80
CA GLN A 160 -7.42 13.11 5.86
C GLN A 160 -6.36 14.04 6.45
N ARG A 161 -5.32 13.49 7.10
CA ARG A 161 -4.26 14.25 7.74
C ARG A 161 -3.23 14.71 6.72
N HIS A 162 -2.53 15.81 7.01
CA HIS A 162 -1.44 16.30 6.17
C HIS A 162 -0.26 15.32 6.14
N SER A 163 0.20 14.87 7.31
CA SER A 163 1.15 13.78 7.44
C SER A 163 0.48 12.56 8.07
N VAL A 164 0.91 11.38 7.65
CA VAL A 164 0.33 10.10 8.08
C VAL A 164 1.35 9.45 8.99
N ARG A 165 1.28 9.77 10.28
CA ARG A 165 2.19 9.23 11.30
C ARG A 165 1.38 8.47 12.34
N VAL A 166 1.28 7.16 12.18
CA VAL A 166 0.34 6.33 12.96
C VAL A 166 0.90 4.98 13.36
N LEU A 167 0.41 4.47 14.49
CA LEU A 167 0.65 3.11 14.97
C LEU A 167 -0.67 2.32 14.88
N LEU A 168 -0.73 1.36 13.97
CA LEU A 168 -1.84 0.41 13.88
C LEU A 168 -1.52 -0.78 14.80
N ALA A 169 -2.18 -0.80 15.95
CA ALA A 169 -2.00 -1.77 17.02
C ALA A 169 -3.19 -2.73 17.15
N ASP A 170 -3.95 -2.88 16.08
CA ASP A 170 -5.10 -3.78 15.99
C ASP A 170 -4.73 -5.22 16.38
N GLU A 171 -5.67 -5.93 16.99
CA GLU A 171 -5.49 -7.32 17.37
C GLU A 171 -5.08 -8.18 16.16
N VAL A 172 -4.31 -9.25 16.41
CA VAL A 172 -3.84 -10.15 15.36
C VAL A 172 -5.01 -10.66 14.52
N GLY A 173 -4.88 -10.64 13.20
CA GLY A 173 -5.90 -11.08 12.26
C GLY A 173 -7.01 -10.07 11.94
N LEU A 174 -6.94 -8.82 12.41
CA LEU A 174 -7.88 -7.75 12.00
C LEU A 174 -7.52 -7.09 10.65
N GLY A 175 -6.38 -7.45 10.07
CA GLY A 175 -5.98 -7.01 8.72
C GLY A 175 -5.13 -5.75 8.67
N LYS A 176 -4.21 -5.56 9.64
CA LYS A 176 -3.26 -4.43 9.67
C LYS A 176 -2.50 -4.21 8.37
N THR A 177 -2.03 -5.29 7.73
CA THR A 177 -1.34 -5.22 6.43
C THR A 177 -2.25 -4.66 5.33
N ILE A 178 -3.51 -5.10 5.29
CA ILE A 178 -4.51 -4.57 4.35
C ILE A 178 -4.82 -3.10 4.63
N GLU A 179 -4.91 -2.69 5.91
CA GLU A 179 -5.10 -1.28 6.29
C GLU A 179 -3.92 -0.42 5.82
N ALA A 180 -2.68 -0.87 6.05
CA ALA A 180 -1.47 -0.16 5.63
C ALA A 180 -1.41 -0.01 4.10
N LEU A 181 -1.67 -1.10 3.36
CA LEU A 181 -1.71 -1.08 1.90
C LEU A 181 -2.86 -0.25 1.36
N LEU A 182 -4.01 -0.21 2.04
CA LEU A 182 -5.14 0.64 1.67
C LEU A 182 -4.79 2.13 1.81
N VAL A 183 -4.09 2.51 2.89
CA VAL A 183 -3.58 3.86 3.08
C VAL A 183 -2.53 4.21 2.02
N LEU A 184 -1.56 3.33 1.78
CA LEU A 184 -0.54 3.52 0.75
C LEU A 184 -1.15 3.70 -0.64
N HIS A 185 -2.07 2.82 -1.03
CA HIS A 185 -2.76 2.86 -2.31
C HIS A 185 -3.56 4.15 -2.49
N ARG A 186 -4.19 4.67 -1.43
CA ARG A 186 -4.85 5.97 -1.45
C ARG A 186 -3.85 7.09 -1.70
N LEU A 187 -2.74 7.12 -0.96
CA LEU A 187 -1.72 8.17 -1.06
C LEU A 187 -1.07 8.22 -2.44
N LEU A 188 -0.72 7.06 -3.01
CA LEU A 188 -0.21 6.90 -4.38
C LEU A 188 -1.21 7.46 -5.40
N LEU A 189 -2.48 7.05 -5.33
CA LEU A 189 -3.49 7.52 -6.26
C LEU A 189 -3.83 9.00 -6.10
N THR A 190 -3.50 9.63 -4.97
CA THR A 190 -3.62 11.09 -4.78
C THR A 190 -2.37 11.88 -5.14
N GLY A 191 -1.27 11.20 -5.51
CA GLY A 191 0.02 11.85 -5.76
C GLY A 191 0.63 12.48 -4.51
N ARG A 192 0.34 11.94 -3.32
CA ARG A 192 0.94 12.37 -2.05
C ARG A 192 2.18 11.58 -1.67
N VAL A 193 2.34 10.42 -2.30
CA VAL A 193 3.48 9.52 -2.15
C VAL A 193 3.81 9.09 -3.58
N GLU A 194 5.08 9.09 -3.90
CA GLU A 194 5.66 8.47 -5.09
C GLU A 194 6.60 7.35 -4.68
N ASN A 195 7.46 7.58 -3.67
CA ASN A 195 8.45 6.61 -3.20
C ASN A 195 8.07 6.02 -1.83
N ALA A 196 7.85 4.72 -1.79
CA ALA A 196 7.45 4.00 -0.57
C ALA A 196 8.44 2.91 -0.17
N LEU A 197 8.84 2.92 1.10
CA LEU A 197 9.68 1.88 1.71
C LEU A 197 8.89 1.08 2.74
N ILE A 198 8.89 -0.24 2.59
CA ILE A 198 8.25 -1.19 3.49
C ILE A 198 9.34 -2.02 4.18
N LEU A 199 9.47 -1.90 5.50
CA LEU A 199 10.39 -2.65 6.34
C LEU A 199 9.63 -3.77 7.05
N VAL A 200 10.04 -5.02 6.84
CA VAL A 200 9.33 -6.20 7.38
C VAL A 200 10.32 -7.24 7.92
N PRO A 201 9.91 -8.09 8.89
CA PRO A 201 10.66 -9.29 9.20
C PRO A 201 10.91 -10.16 7.95
N PRO A 202 12.09 -10.81 7.80
CA PRO A 202 12.40 -11.62 6.62
C PRO A 202 11.34 -12.68 6.27
N ALA A 203 10.70 -13.25 7.29
CA ALA A 203 9.64 -14.26 7.11
C ALA A 203 8.36 -13.72 6.47
N LEU A 204 8.13 -12.40 6.47
CA LEU A 204 6.90 -11.76 5.99
C LEU A 204 7.04 -11.12 4.60
N VAL A 205 8.25 -11.07 4.03
CA VAL A 205 8.52 -10.43 2.73
C VAL A 205 7.61 -10.98 1.63
N HIS A 206 7.54 -12.31 1.47
CA HIS A 206 6.70 -12.93 0.45
C HIS A 206 5.20 -12.69 0.68
N GLN A 207 4.75 -12.66 1.94
CA GLN A 207 3.37 -12.35 2.26
C GLN A 207 3.02 -10.92 1.81
N TRP A 208 3.88 -9.95 2.11
CA TRP A 208 3.69 -8.56 1.68
C TRP A 208 3.72 -8.40 0.16
N LEU A 209 4.65 -9.06 -0.53
CA LEU A 209 4.69 -9.08 -2.00
C LEU A 209 3.38 -9.61 -2.58
N ALA A 210 2.89 -10.74 -2.06
CA ALA A 210 1.66 -11.36 -2.50
C ALA A 210 0.43 -10.48 -2.21
N GLU A 211 0.32 -9.90 -1.02
CA GLU A 211 -0.79 -9.01 -0.65
C GLU A 211 -0.78 -7.73 -1.50
N ALA A 212 0.37 -7.07 -1.65
CA ALA A 212 0.51 -5.87 -2.48
C ALA A 212 0.11 -6.12 -3.93
N TYR A 213 0.60 -7.21 -4.52
CA TYR A 213 0.31 -7.55 -5.92
C TYR A 213 -1.13 -8.05 -6.13
N LEU A 214 -1.55 -9.07 -5.38
CA LEU A 214 -2.85 -9.74 -5.59
C LEU A 214 -4.04 -8.88 -5.13
N ARG A 215 -3.85 -8.05 -4.09
CA ARG A 215 -4.93 -7.23 -3.53
C ARG A 215 -4.93 -5.82 -4.08
N PHE A 216 -3.78 -5.20 -4.31
CA PHE A 216 -3.71 -3.78 -4.68
C PHE A 216 -3.04 -3.52 -6.04
N ASN A 217 -2.62 -4.56 -6.75
CA ASN A 217 -1.91 -4.42 -8.03
C ASN A 217 -0.62 -3.57 -7.91
N LEU A 218 0.02 -3.60 -6.74
CA LEU A 218 1.28 -2.91 -6.46
C LEU A 218 2.45 -3.89 -6.65
N LEU A 219 3.42 -3.51 -7.47
CA LEU A 219 4.65 -4.27 -7.71
C LEU A 219 5.75 -3.68 -6.83
N LEU A 220 6.17 -4.43 -5.81
CA LEU A 220 7.26 -4.04 -4.91
C LEU A 220 8.59 -4.64 -5.41
N ARG A 221 9.64 -3.85 -5.43
CA ARG A 221 11.03 -4.33 -5.64
C ARG A 221 11.63 -4.76 -4.31
N VAL A 222 12.25 -5.94 -4.28
CA VAL A 222 12.92 -6.43 -3.08
C VAL A 222 14.33 -5.85 -3.01
N MET A 223 14.67 -5.36 -1.82
CA MET A 223 15.97 -4.79 -1.47
C MET A 223 16.74 -5.75 -0.56
N GLY A 224 18.05 -5.87 -0.75
CA GLY A 224 18.92 -6.69 0.09
C GLY A 224 19.76 -7.71 -0.70
N GLU A 225 20.17 -8.78 -0.04
CA GLU A 225 20.99 -9.84 -0.66
C GLU A 225 20.22 -10.62 -1.72
N GLU A 226 20.93 -11.22 -2.70
CA GLU A 226 20.43 -11.95 -3.90
C GLU A 226 19.59 -13.22 -3.62
N THR A 227 18.87 -13.26 -2.50
CA THR A 227 18.07 -14.40 -2.08
C THR A 227 16.71 -14.48 -2.79
N TYR A 228 16.29 -13.42 -3.49
CA TYR A 228 14.97 -13.32 -4.11
C TYR A 228 15.06 -13.44 -5.63
N GLU A 229 14.36 -14.43 -6.20
CA GLU A 229 14.28 -14.64 -7.65
C GLU A 229 13.68 -13.38 -8.32
N GLY A 230 14.47 -12.67 -9.13
CA GLY A 230 14.00 -11.47 -9.86
C GLY A 230 14.93 -10.25 -9.86
N GLY A 231 16.12 -10.35 -9.26
CA GLY A 231 17.08 -9.26 -9.13
C GLY A 231 16.78 -8.40 -7.92
N THR A 232 17.72 -8.34 -6.98
CA THR A 232 17.62 -7.56 -5.75
C THR A 232 18.36 -6.24 -5.91
N ILE A 233 17.79 -5.17 -5.36
CA ILE A 233 18.46 -3.87 -5.30
C ILE A 233 19.52 -3.92 -4.20
N ASP A 234 20.76 -3.60 -4.56
CA ASP A 234 21.87 -3.57 -3.62
C ASP A 234 21.79 -2.32 -2.75
N VAL A 235 21.36 -2.51 -1.50
CA VAL A 235 21.21 -1.45 -0.50
C VAL A 235 22.53 -0.86 0.00
N LYS A 236 23.67 -1.47 -0.35
CA LYS A 236 25.00 -0.98 -0.01
C LYS A 236 25.63 -0.16 -1.14
N SER A 237 25.04 -0.20 -2.34
CA SER A 237 25.55 0.50 -3.52
C SER A 237 25.47 2.02 -3.35
N GLU A 238 26.54 2.73 -3.74
CA GLU A 238 26.53 4.19 -3.80
C GLU A 238 25.58 4.70 -4.89
N ASP A 239 25.37 3.91 -5.96
CA ASP A 239 24.49 4.19 -7.09
C ASP A 239 23.02 3.84 -6.80
N LEU A 240 22.67 3.55 -5.53
CA LEU A 240 21.29 3.24 -5.12
C LEU A 240 20.28 4.27 -5.66
N PRO A 241 20.50 5.60 -5.59
CA PRO A 241 19.54 6.57 -6.12
C PRO A 241 19.19 6.38 -7.60
N GLU A 242 20.14 5.91 -8.42
CA GLU A 242 19.88 5.61 -9.84
C GLU A 242 19.02 4.35 -9.99
N GLN A 243 19.28 3.32 -9.17
CA GLN A 243 18.47 2.09 -9.14
C GLN A 243 17.03 2.33 -8.67
N LEU A 244 16.81 3.38 -7.85
CA LEU A 244 15.47 3.78 -7.43
C LEU A 244 14.67 4.45 -8.54
N LEU A 245 15.28 4.92 -9.65
CA LEU A 245 14.53 5.57 -10.74
C LEU A 245 13.65 4.58 -11.52
N ASP A 246 13.98 3.28 -11.48
CA ASP A 246 13.28 2.24 -12.21
C ASP A 246 12.02 1.73 -11.50
N ALA A 247 11.77 2.16 -10.27
CA ALA A 247 10.62 1.72 -9.46
C ALA A 247 10.21 2.76 -8.42
N GLN A 248 9.02 2.58 -7.85
CA GLN A 248 8.46 3.51 -6.86
C GLN A 248 8.25 2.87 -5.49
N LEU A 249 8.14 1.55 -5.45
CA LEU A 249 7.71 0.82 -4.27
C LEU A 249 8.72 -0.27 -3.93
N PHE A 250 9.17 -0.25 -2.68
CA PHE A 250 10.28 -1.07 -2.23
C PHE A 250 9.95 -1.79 -0.94
N ILE A 251 10.48 -3.01 -0.81
CA ILE A 251 10.40 -3.81 0.40
C ILE A 251 11.80 -4.26 0.81
N CYS A 252 12.15 -4.03 2.07
CA CYS A 252 13.45 -4.38 2.63
C CYS A 252 13.25 -5.23 3.89
N PRO A 253 13.89 -6.41 3.98
CA PRO A 253 13.91 -7.19 5.20
C PRO A 253 14.65 -6.45 6.33
N LEU A 254 14.10 -6.46 7.53
CA LEU A 254 14.80 -6.02 8.73
C LEU A 254 16.02 -6.91 8.99
N GLY A 255 17.10 -6.32 9.50
CA GLY A 255 18.37 -6.99 9.80
C GLY A 255 19.38 -7.01 8.64
N VAL A 256 19.03 -6.45 7.48
CA VAL A 256 19.99 -6.24 6.37
C VAL A 256 20.89 -5.04 6.68
N GLU A 257 22.20 -5.18 6.46
CA GLU A 257 23.14 -4.07 6.54
C GLU A 257 22.91 -3.10 5.37
N VAL A 258 22.52 -1.87 5.69
CA VAL A 258 22.25 -0.80 4.72
C VAL A 258 23.41 0.20 4.64
N GLY A 259 23.67 0.75 3.45
CA GLY A 259 24.65 1.82 3.25
C GLY A 259 24.10 3.21 3.58
N GLU A 260 24.97 4.23 3.57
CA GLU A 260 24.56 5.62 3.83
C GLU A 260 23.56 6.14 2.78
N SER A 261 23.74 5.78 1.50
CA SER A 261 22.84 6.19 0.40
C SER A 261 21.39 5.76 0.64
N PHE A 262 21.16 4.61 1.29
CA PHE A 262 19.82 4.14 1.64
C PHE A 262 19.10 5.08 2.61
N VAL A 263 19.83 5.59 3.60
CA VAL A 263 19.32 6.52 4.63
C VAL A 263 19.20 7.95 4.10
N GLN A 264 19.94 8.28 3.04
CA GLN A 264 19.85 9.58 2.37
C GLN A 264 18.77 9.61 1.27
N SER A 265 18.27 8.45 0.85
CA SER A 265 17.24 8.35 -0.19
C SER A 265 15.92 9.02 0.25
N PRO A 266 15.25 9.75 -0.65
CA PRO A 266 14.02 10.46 -0.32
C PRO A 266 12.81 9.51 -0.32
N TRP A 267 12.47 9.01 0.87
CA TRP A 267 11.25 8.25 1.10
C TRP A 267 10.10 9.17 1.50
N ASP A 268 8.97 9.11 0.78
CA ASP A 268 7.76 9.85 1.15
C ASP A 268 7.02 9.14 2.28
N ILE A 269 7.04 7.80 2.26
CA ILE A 269 6.44 6.95 3.28
C ILE A 269 7.34 5.79 3.70
N VAL A 270 7.40 5.54 5.00
CA VAL A 270 8.03 4.36 5.60
C VAL A 270 6.97 3.57 6.37
N ILE A 271 6.82 2.31 6.02
CA ILE A 271 5.92 1.37 6.71
C ILE A 271 6.77 0.32 7.41
N VAL A 272 6.58 0.12 8.71
CA VAL A 272 7.33 -0.89 9.47
C VAL A 272 6.38 -1.91 10.07
N ASP A 273 6.51 -3.17 9.65
CA ASP A 273 5.74 -4.28 10.19
C ASP A 273 6.42 -4.90 11.41
N GLU A 274 5.61 -5.46 12.29
CA GLU A 274 6.00 -5.98 13.60
C GLU A 274 6.93 -5.06 14.38
N ALA A 275 6.59 -3.76 14.40
CA ALA A 275 7.37 -2.71 15.07
C ALA A 275 7.59 -2.96 16.57
N HIS A 276 6.85 -3.88 17.18
CA HIS A 276 7.08 -4.33 18.56
C HIS A 276 8.45 -5.00 18.75
N HIS A 277 9.02 -5.59 17.69
CA HIS A 277 10.38 -6.16 17.72
C HIS A 277 11.49 -5.11 17.73
N LEU A 278 11.21 -3.85 17.38
CA LEU A 278 12.20 -2.78 17.44
C LEU A 278 12.54 -2.44 18.89
N GLN A 279 13.70 -2.90 19.34
CA GLN A 279 14.23 -2.60 20.67
C GLN A 279 15.05 -1.31 20.61
N PRO A 280 14.90 -0.37 21.57
CA PRO A 280 15.55 0.94 21.53
C PRO A 280 17.07 0.96 21.36
N GLU A 281 17.73 -0.14 21.75
CA GLU A 281 19.19 -0.30 21.68
C GLU A 281 19.65 -1.08 20.44
N SER A 282 18.72 -1.47 19.55
CA SER A 282 19.03 -2.26 18.36
C SER A 282 19.43 -1.38 17.18
N ALA A 283 20.23 -1.94 16.28
CA ALA A 283 20.64 -1.26 15.05
C ALA A 283 19.42 -0.94 14.16
N GLU A 284 18.41 -1.82 14.15
CA GLU A 284 17.16 -1.62 13.42
C GLU A 284 16.37 -0.44 13.96
N PHE A 285 16.31 -0.25 15.28
CA PHE A 285 15.65 0.92 15.87
C PHE A 285 16.36 2.21 15.46
N ALA A 286 17.69 2.24 15.50
CA ALA A 286 18.48 3.41 15.10
C ALA A 286 18.28 3.74 13.61
N LEU A 287 18.17 2.72 12.75
CA LEU A 287 17.86 2.91 11.33
C LEU A 287 16.45 3.49 11.14
N VAL A 288 15.44 2.91 11.79
CA VAL A 288 14.05 3.38 11.70
C VAL A 288 13.92 4.81 12.23
N GLU A 289 14.64 5.16 13.30
CA GLU A 289 14.69 6.53 13.83
C GLU A 289 15.21 7.53 12.79
N GLN A 290 16.32 7.22 12.11
CA GLN A 290 16.89 8.09 11.08
C GLN A 290 15.96 8.25 9.88
N LEU A 291 15.31 7.17 9.44
CA LEU A 291 14.34 7.21 8.35
C LEU A 291 13.10 8.02 8.75
N ALA A 292 12.51 7.71 9.91
CA ALA A 292 11.29 8.37 10.39
C ALA A 292 11.47 9.88 10.60
N ALA A 293 12.69 10.34 10.92
CA ALA A 293 13.02 11.75 11.06
C ALA A 293 13.04 12.52 9.72
N LYS A 294 13.31 11.83 8.60
CA LYS A 294 13.41 12.43 7.26
C LYS A 294 12.14 12.25 6.41
N THR A 295 11.31 11.29 6.76
CA THR A 295 10.11 10.92 6.00
C THR A 295 8.86 11.61 6.54
N GLU A 296 8.00 12.10 5.65
CA GLU A 296 6.73 12.76 6.03
C GLU A 296 5.73 11.76 6.63
N HIS A 297 5.51 10.63 5.96
CA HIS A 297 4.56 9.59 6.36
C HIS A 297 5.25 8.38 7.01
N VAL A 298 4.81 7.98 8.19
CA VAL A 298 5.33 6.79 8.90
C VAL A 298 4.16 5.95 9.44
N ILE A 299 4.11 4.68 9.06
CA ILE A 299 3.10 3.74 9.55
C ILE A 299 3.80 2.60 10.27
N PHE A 300 3.48 2.42 11.55
CA PHE A 300 3.93 1.25 12.31
C PHE A 300 2.80 0.27 12.48
N LEU A 301 3.08 -1.01 12.26
CA LEU A 301 2.16 -2.11 12.52
C LEU A 301 2.72 -2.93 13.67
N SER A 302 1.89 -3.22 14.65
CA SER A 302 2.35 -3.87 15.88
C SER A 302 1.25 -4.74 16.49
N ALA A 303 1.63 -5.89 17.01
CA ALA A 303 0.80 -6.60 17.98
C ALA A 303 0.96 -5.95 19.37
N SER A 304 -0.16 -5.70 20.06
CA SER A 304 -0.35 -5.15 21.43
C SER A 304 0.89 -4.78 22.27
N PRO A 305 0.92 -3.60 22.91
CA PRO A 305 2.09 -3.09 23.66
C PRO A 305 2.50 -3.87 24.92
N ASP A 306 1.66 -4.81 25.41
CA ASP A 306 1.81 -5.40 26.75
C ASP A 306 3.01 -6.35 26.91
N ARG A 307 3.71 -6.73 25.83
CA ARG A 307 4.83 -7.70 25.88
C ARG A 307 6.20 -7.10 26.15
N ASP A 308 6.47 -5.87 25.72
CA ASP A 308 7.83 -5.29 25.71
C ASP A 308 8.04 -4.15 26.74
N GLY A 309 7.02 -3.88 27.55
CA GLY A 309 7.03 -2.83 28.57
C GLY A 309 6.66 -1.43 28.05
N GLU A 310 6.10 -0.60 28.94
CA GLU A 310 5.58 0.73 28.59
C GLU A 310 6.64 1.68 28.00
N LYS A 311 7.92 1.51 28.39
CA LYS A 311 9.03 2.35 27.92
C LYS A 311 9.37 2.12 26.44
N ALA A 312 9.44 0.87 26.01
CA ALA A 312 9.70 0.54 24.61
C ALA A 312 8.56 1.02 23.71
N HIS A 313 7.30 0.89 24.19
CA HIS A 313 6.14 1.44 23.49
C HIS A 313 6.21 2.97 23.36
N PHE A 314 6.56 3.67 24.44
CA PHE A 314 6.75 5.12 24.41
C PHE A 314 7.79 5.55 23.38
N GLN A 315 8.93 4.85 23.30
CA GLN A 315 10.00 5.20 22.35
C GLN A 315 9.54 5.05 20.89
N ARG A 316 8.70 4.05 20.58
CA ARG A 316 8.08 3.93 19.25
C ARG A 316 7.10 5.04 18.95
N LEU A 317 6.30 5.47 19.94
CA LEU A 317 5.44 6.64 19.79
C LEU A 317 6.25 7.93 19.58
N ALA A 318 7.42 8.04 20.23
CA ALA A 318 8.34 9.15 20.04
C ALA A 318 8.92 9.23 18.61
N LEU A 319 9.10 8.11 17.92
CA LEU A 319 9.46 8.14 16.50
C LEU A 319 8.34 8.74 15.62
N LEU A 320 7.07 8.58 16.02
CA LEU A 320 5.94 9.13 15.27
C LEU A 320 5.70 10.61 15.58
N ASP A 321 5.86 11.03 16.83
CA ASP A 321 5.68 12.43 17.24
C ASP A 321 6.67 12.78 18.37
N PRO A 322 7.91 13.18 18.03
CA PRO A 322 8.94 13.49 19.01
C PRO A 322 8.58 14.69 19.90
N ALA A 323 7.80 15.64 19.38
CA ALA A 323 7.39 16.84 20.10
C ALA A 323 6.39 16.47 21.21
N ARG A 324 5.45 15.57 20.91
CA ARG A 324 4.48 15.08 21.88
C ARG A 324 5.09 14.12 22.90
N PHE A 325 5.86 13.14 22.43
CA PHE A 325 6.41 12.07 23.27
C PHE A 325 7.88 12.33 23.59
N HIS A 326 8.15 13.42 24.32
CA HIS A 326 9.50 13.85 24.69
C HIS A 326 9.94 13.37 26.09
N ASP A 327 9.00 13.13 27.01
CA ASP A 327 9.28 12.71 28.39
C ASP A 327 8.41 11.51 28.81
N PHE A 328 9.07 10.42 29.22
CA PHE A 328 8.41 9.19 29.62
C PHE A 328 7.60 9.32 30.92
N ASN A 329 8.07 10.11 31.89
CA ASN A 329 7.38 10.31 33.16
C ASN A 329 6.10 11.11 32.97
N VAL A 330 6.15 12.15 32.12
CA VAL A 330 4.96 12.92 31.74
C VAL A 330 3.94 11.99 31.07
N TYR A 331 4.38 11.20 30.08
CA TYR A 331 3.55 10.21 29.40
C TYR A 331 2.90 9.20 30.36
N ASN A 332 3.68 8.65 31.31
CA ASN A 332 3.17 7.64 32.25
C ASN A 332 2.13 8.25 33.19
N ASN A 333 2.40 9.45 33.72
CA ASN A 333 1.47 10.18 34.56
C ASN A 333 0.16 10.46 33.82
N GLU A 334 0.21 10.96 32.57
CA GLU A 334 -0.98 11.17 31.75
C GLU A 334 -1.74 9.85 31.47
N SER A 335 -1.03 8.78 31.12
CA SER A 335 -1.61 7.46 30.82
C SER A 335 -2.37 6.87 32.01
N ALA A 336 -1.92 7.09 33.24
CA ALA A 336 -2.66 6.69 34.45
C ALA A 336 -3.99 7.43 34.60
N HIS A 337 -4.05 8.72 34.22
CA HIS A 337 -5.29 9.49 34.23
C HIS A 337 -6.24 9.05 33.11
N TYR A 338 -5.72 8.81 31.90
CA TYR A 338 -6.54 8.31 30.79
C TYR A 338 -7.15 6.94 31.07
N ARG A 339 -6.43 6.04 31.75
CA ARG A 339 -7.00 4.75 32.17
C ARG A 339 -8.25 4.92 33.04
N ARG A 340 -8.28 5.92 33.92
CA ARG A 340 -9.46 6.24 34.74
C ARG A 340 -10.61 6.79 33.87
N LEU A 341 -10.32 7.73 32.98
CA LEU A 341 -11.31 8.29 32.05
C LEU A 341 -11.86 7.23 31.07
N ALA A 342 -11.05 6.27 30.64
CA ALA A 342 -11.48 5.19 29.77
C ALA A 342 -12.53 4.30 30.44
N GLY A 343 -12.39 4.03 31.74
CA GLY A 343 -13.41 3.33 32.52
C GLY A 343 -14.73 4.10 32.64
N VAL A 344 -14.66 5.44 32.68
CA VAL A 344 -15.87 6.30 32.63
C VAL A 344 -16.51 6.24 31.25
N ALA A 345 -15.72 6.36 30.18
CA ALA A 345 -16.20 6.28 28.80
C ALA A 345 -16.85 4.91 28.50
N GLU A 346 -16.28 3.81 29.00
CA GLU A 346 -16.83 2.47 28.81
C GLU A 346 -18.19 2.30 29.49
N ARG A 347 -18.32 2.76 30.75
CA ARG A 347 -19.60 2.77 31.47
C ARG A 347 -20.64 3.63 30.77
N LEU A 348 -20.24 4.81 30.30
CA LEU A 348 -21.11 5.70 29.53
C LEU A 348 -21.61 5.05 28.23
N ALA A 349 -20.73 4.33 27.52
CA ALA A 349 -21.05 3.62 26.29
C ALA A 349 -21.97 2.42 26.52
N GLN A 350 -21.80 1.71 27.65
CA GLN A 350 -22.65 0.58 28.05
C GLN A 350 -23.99 1.03 28.68
N GLY A 351 -24.13 2.33 28.96
CA GLY A 351 -25.34 2.89 29.56
C GLY A 351 -25.43 2.67 31.07
N GLU A 352 -24.32 2.32 31.72
CA GLU A 352 -24.22 2.19 33.16
C GLU A 352 -24.27 3.56 33.85
N PRO A 353 -24.81 3.64 35.09
CA PRO A 353 -24.81 4.88 35.85
C PRO A 353 -23.38 5.29 36.23
N LEU A 354 -23.10 6.58 36.17
CA LEU A 354 -21.83 7.17 36.61
C LEU A 354 -21.90 7.46 38.12
N ALA A 355 -20.80 7.22 38.83
CA ALA A 355 -20.66 7.54 40.24
C ALA A 355 -20.25 9.02 40.43
N GLU A 356 -20.43 9.59 41.63
CA GLU A 356 -20.00 10.97 41.93
C GLU A 356 -18.51 11.21 41.64
N GLU A 357 -17.66 10.20 41.86
CA GLU A 357 -16.23 10.23 41.52
C GLU A 357 -15.99 10.43 40.01
N ASP A 358 -16.84 9.85 39.16
CA ASP A 358 -16.74 9.98 37.70
C ASP A 358 -17.16 11.38 37.25
N HIS A 359 -18.21 11.93 37.87
CA HIS A 359 -18.65 13.30 37.65
C HIS A 359 -17.55 14.30 38.01
N ALA A 360 -16.89 14.11 39.15
CA ALA A 360 -15.77 14.95 39.57
C ALA A 360 -14.59 14.86 38.58
N LEU A 361 -14.24 13.65 38.13
CA LEU A 361 -13.16 13.43 37.15
C LEU A 361 -13.46 14.10 35.80
N LEU A 362 -14.73 14.07 35.36
CA LEU A 362 -15.16 14.74 34.13
C LEU A 362 -15.08 16.27 34.27
N GLN A 363 -15.53 16.84 35.39
CA GLN A 363 -15.46 18.28 35.65
C GLN A 363 -14.02 18.81 35.77
N GLU A 364 -13.11 18.02 36.34
CA GLU A 364 -11.69 18.40 36.44
C GLU A 364 -11.04 18.58 35.06
N ARG A 365 -11.45 17.77 34.07
CA ARG A 365 -10.76 17.68 32.76
C ARG A 365 -11.49 18.36 31.61
N LEU A 366 -12.80 18.52 31.71
CA LEU A 366 -13.61 19.20 30.70
C LEU A 366 -14.11 20.51 31.29
N ALA A 367 -13.72 21.62 30.67
CA ALA A 367 -14.06 22.97 31.14
C ALA A 367 -15.57 23.22 31.31
N GLU A 368 -16.42 22.45 30.60
CA GLU A 368 -17.88 22.47 30.72
C GLU A 368 -18.44 21.08 30.39
N VAL A 369 -19.14 20.44 31.33
CA VAL A 369 -19.85 19.17 31.13
C VAL A 369 -21.32 19.38 31.45
N ASP A 370 -22.17 19.24 30.44
CA ASP A 370 -23.62 19.19 30.63
C ASP A 370 -24.02 17.76 31.00
N PHE A 371 -24.23 17.53 32.30
CA PHE A 371 -24.66 16.22 32.81
C PHE A 371 -26.13 15.93 32.50
N ASP A 372 -26.96 16.96 32.29
CA ASP A 372 -28.38 16.77 31.95
C ASP A 372 -28.52 16.20 30.54
N ALA A 373 -27.63 16.58 29.62
CA ALA A 373 -27.54 16.03 28.28
C ALA A 373 -27.22 14.51 28.24
N LEU A 374 -26.66 13.93 29.31
CA LEU A 374 -26.36 12.50 29.39
C LEU A 374 -27.61 11.61 29.48
N SER A 375 -28.77 12.21 29.75
CA SER A 375 -30.06 11.53 29.61
C SER A 375 -30.39 11.17 28.15
N THR A 376 -29.78 11.85 27.18
CA THR A 376 -30.01 11.64 25.74
C THR A 376 -28.88 10.86 25.08
N ILE A 377 -29.23 10.05 24.06
CA ILE A 377 -28.23 9.33 23.24
C ILE A 377 -27.25 10.30 22.57
N GLN A 378 -27.73 11.46 22.14
CA GLN A 378 -26.93 12.47 21.46
C GLN A 378 -25.92 13.13 22.41
N GLY A 379 -26.34 13.50 23.63
CA GLY A 379 -25.43 14.06 24.63
C GLY A 379 -24.36 13.05 25.07
N LYS A 380 -24.72 11.76 25.26
CA LYS A 380 -23.73 10.70 25.52
C LYS A 380 -22.69 10.60 24.39
N ARG A 381 -23.15 10.60 23.12
CA ARG A 381 -22.26 10.56 21.95
C ARG A 381 -21.32 11.77 21.88
N GLN A 382 -21.83 12.97 22.17
CA GLN A 382 -21.03 14.18 22.16
C GLN A 382 -19.98 14.19 23.26
N LEU A 383 -20.32 13.72 24.47
CA LEU A 383 -19.35 13.58 25.54
C LEU A 383 -18.28 12.52 25.20
N LEU A 384 -18.68 11.37 24.65
CA LEU A 384 -17.72 10.36 24.19
C LEU A 384 -16.75 10.91 23.13
N ALA A 385 -17.25 11.69 22.18
CA ALA A 385 -16.39 12.34 21.17
C ALA A 385 -15.37 13.29 21.83
N ARG A 386 -15.80 14.11 22.79
CA ARG A 386 -14.89 15.01 23.54
C ARG A 386 -13.86 14.23 24.37
N LEU A 387 -14.25 13.11 24.97
CA LEU A 387 -13.34 12.25 25.71
C LEU A 387 -12.30 11.58 24.78
N LEU A 388 -12.70 11.22 23.56
CA LEU A 388 -11.78 10.72 22.53
C LEU A 388 -10.81 11.82 22.07
N ASP A 389 -11.27 13.07 21.93
CA ASP A 389 -10.40 14.21 21.58
C ASP A 389 -9.35 14.51 22.65
N LEU A 390 -9.68 14.27 23.91
CA LEU A 390 -8.74 14.38 25.03
C LEU A 390 -7.76 13.21 25.09
N HIS A 391 -8.06 12.06 24.48
CA HIS A 391 -7.20 10.89 24.57
C HIS A 391 -5.90 11.10 23.80
N GLY A 392 -4.82 11.33 24.53
CA GLY A 392 -3.59 11.79 23.92
C GLY A 392 -2.99 10.83 22.87
N ILE A 393 -3.12 9.53 23.12
CA ILE A 393 -2.60 8.50 22.22
C ILE A 393 -3.57 8.26 21.04
N GLY A 394 -4.85 8.62 21.18
CA GLY A 394 -5.92 8.23 20.23
C GLY A 394 -5.76 8.85 18.84
N ARG A 395 -5.01 9.95 18.72
CA ARG A 395 -4.66 10.51 17.42
C ARG A 395 -3.54 9.71 16.75
N VAL A 396 -2.58 9.18 17.48
CA VAL A 396 -1.39 8.53 16.87
C VAL A 396 -1.57 7.03 16.77
N MET A 397 -2.29 6.40 17.69
CA MET A 397 -2.43 4.94 17.76
C MET A 397 -3.90 4.53 17.60
N PHE A 398 -4.11 3.54 16.72
CA PHE A 398 -5.38 2.89 16.50
C PHE A 398 -5.31 1.46 17.01
N ARG A 399 -6.31 1.05 17.80
CA ARG A 399 -6.39 -0.31 18.33
C ARG A 399 -7.83 -0.78 18.40
N ASN A 400 -8.19 -1.65 17.48
CA ASN A 400 -9.39 -2.45 17.52
C ASN A 400 -9.13 -3.79 18.21
N VAL A 401 -10.16 -4.26 18.93
CA VAL A 401 -10.15 -5.57 19.61
C VAL A 401 -11.32 -6.41 19.13
N ARG A 402 -11.11 -7.71 18.96
CA ARG A 402 -12.12 -8.65 18.44
C ARG A 402 -13.39 -8.67 19.28
N ALA A 403 -13.28 -8.48 20.59
CA ALA A 403 -14.41 -8.43 21.51
C ALA A 403 -15.42 -7.33 21.18
N ARG A 404 -14.99 -6.25 20.51
CA ARG A 404 -15.82 -5.10 20.14
C ARG A 404 -16.24 -5.10 18.67
N ILE A 405 -15.71 -6.02 17.85
CA ILE A 405 -16.07 -6.15 16.43
C ILE A 405 -17.07 -7.31 16.26
N PRO A 406 -18.27 -7.06 15.72
CA PRO A 406 -19.22 -8.12 15.43
C PRO A 406 -18.74 -9.00 14.26
N GLY A 407 -19.17 -10.27 14.24
CA GLY A 407 -18.95 -11.17 13.09
C GLY A 407 -17.84 -12.21 13.26
N PHE A 408 -17.09 -12.20 14.37
CA PHE A 408 -16.16 -13.28 14.69
C PHE A 408 -16.88 -14.56 15.13
N PRO A 409 -16.45 -15.75 14.66
CA PRO A 409 -17.05 -17.01 15.07
C PRO A 409 -16.79 -17.28 16.56
N ARG A 410 -17.77 -17.88 17.23
CA ARG A 410 -17.62 -18.32 18.63
C ARG A 410 -16.79 -19.60 18.68
N ARG A 411 -15.87 -19.67 19.63
CA ARG A 411 -15.09 -20.90 19.90
C ARG A 411 -15.86 -21.79 20.86
N SER A 412 -16.07 -23.05 20.49
CA SER A 412 -16.66 -24.06 21.36
C SER A 412 -15.57 -25.00 21.84
N LEU A 413 -15.35 -25.09 23.14
CA LEU A 413 -14.40 -26.05 23.72
C LEU A 413 -15.00 -27.45 23.67
N GLN A 414 -14.28 -28.38 23.06
CA GLN A 414 -14.56 -29.81 23.15
C GLN A 414 -13.36 -30.50 23.81
N VAL A 415 -13.62 -31.20 24.92
CA VAL A 415 -12.57 -31.88 25.68
C VAL A 415 -12.64 -33.37 25.38
N GLY A 416 -11.57 -33.92 24.79
CA GLY A 416 -11.39 -35.35 24.58
C GLY A 416 -10.70 -36.00 25.78
N GLN A 417 -11.30 -37.04 26.37
CA GLN A 417 -10.67 -37.82 27.43
C GLN A 417 -9.95 -39.03 26.84
N LEU A 418 -8.65 -39.15 27.12
CA LEU A 418 -7.82 -40.24 26.62
C LEU A 418 -7.65 -41.32 27.69
N ALA A 419 -7.90 -42.58 27.32
CA ALA A 419 -7.59 -43.72 28.17
C ALA A 419 -6.08 -44.01 28.15
N ASN A 420 -5.55 -44.54 29.25
CA ASN A 420 -4.16 -45.03 29.36
C ASN A 420 -3.04 -43.98 29.17
N GLY A 421 -3.31 -42.70 29.49
CA GLY A 421 -2.29 -41.65 29.45
C GLY A 421 -1.19 -41.83 30.50
N ASN A 422 0.07 -41.70 30.09
CA ASN A 422 1.21 -41.68 31.02
C ASN A 422 1.42 -40.27 31.59
N VAL A 423 0.83 -40.01 32.76
CA VAL A 423 0.88 -38.69 33.44
C VAL A 423 2.33 -38.24 33.70
N ALA A 424 3.24 -39.16 34.02
CA ALA A 424 4.64 -38.82 34.26
C ALA A 424 5.36 -38.39 32.97
N ARG A 425 5.08 -39.04 31.83
CA ARG A 425 5.54 -38.61 30.50
C ARG A 425 5.00 -37.22 30.16
N LEU A 426 3.68 -37.02 30.29
CA LEU A 426 3.02 -35.74 29.96
C LEU A 426 3.53 -34.58 30.82
N ARG A 427 3.82 -34.83 32.11
CA ARG A 427 4.40 -33.81 32.99
C ARG A 427 5.81 -33.40 32.53
N ARG A 428 6.65 -34.36 32.15
CA ARG A 428 7.99 -34.06 31.61
C ARG A 428 7.91 -33.33 30.27
N GLU A 429 7.00 -33.74 29.41
CA GLU A 429 6.71 -33.06 28.14
C GLU A 429 6.31 -31.60 28.37
N PHE A 430 5.38 -31.33 29.30
CA PHE A 430 4.99 -29.97 29.65
C PHE A 430 6.16 -29.15 30.22
N LEU A 431 7.00 -29.75 31.06
CA LEU A 431 8.19 -29.08 31.61
C LEU A 431 9.19 -28.72 30.51
N ALA A 432 9.37 -29.60 29.53
CA ALA A 432 10.20 -29.33 28.36
C ALA A 432 9.64 -28.17 27.53
N ASP A 433 8.33 -28.14 27.29
CA ASP A 433 7.65 -27.07 26.52
C ASP A 433 7.82 -25.69 27.12
N ILE A 434 7.92 -25.60 28.45
CA ILE A 434 8.15 -24.33 29.16
C ILE A 434 9.63 -24.08 29.47
N GLY A 435 10.55 -24.83 28.85
CA GLY A 435 12.00 -24.64 28.97
C GLY A 435 12.59 -25.03 30.33
N ARG A 436 11.98 -26.00 31.02
CA ARG A 436 12.42 -26.47 32.35
C ARG A 436 12.99 -27.89 32.35
N ASP A 437 13.01 -28.57 31.20
CA ASP A 437 13.61 -29.90 31.04
C ASP A 437 14.14 -30.10 29.61
N ASP A 438 15.36 -29.64 29.36
CA ASP A 438 16.02 -29.74 28.05
C ASP A 438 16.45 -31.18 27.69
N SER A 439 16.40 -32.10 28.67
CA SER A 439 16.80 -33.50 28.49
C SER A 439 15.69 -34.34 27.87
N PHE A 440 14.45 -33.87 27.95
CA PHE A 440 13.31 -34.56 27.38
C PHE A 440 13.37 -34.53 25.84
N ARG A 441 13.09 -35.68 25.23
CA ARG A 441 12.93 -35.83 23.79
C ARG A 441 11.60 -36.51 23.55
N PHE A 442 10.73 -35.88 22.76
CA PHE A 442 9.47 -36.48 22.37
C PHE A 442 9.74 -37.58 21.34
N VAL A 443 9.41 -38.82 21.70
CA VAL A 443 9.56 -40.02 20.85
C VAL A 443 8.32 -40.89 21.04
N GLY A 444 7.93 -41.60 20.00
CA GLY A 444 6.86 -42.61 20.08
C GLY A 444 5.47 -42.00 20.04
N ALA A 445 5.13 -41.34 18.93
CA ALA A 445 3.78 -40.82 18.69
C ALA A 445 2.82 -41.94 18.29
N GLU A 446 3.32 -42.99 17.63
CA GLU A 446 2.57 -44.18 17.22
C GLU A 446 1.99 -44.99 18.39
N VAL A 447 2.61 -44.90 19.57
CA VAL A 447 2.10 -45.48 20.83
C VAL A 447 1.45 -44.45 21.75
N ASP A 448 1.40 -43.17 21.33
CA ASP A 448 0.75 -42.11 22.10
C ASP A 448 -0.77 -42.17 21.90
N PRO A 449 -1.59 -42.25 22.98
CA PRO A 449 -3.04 -42.25 22.87
C PRO A 449 -3.61 -41.05 22.11
N ARG A 450 -2.91 -39.91 22.08
CA ARG A 450 -3.32 -38.71 21.32
C ARG A 450 -3.31 -38.97 19.82
N ALA A 451 -2.33 -39.71 19.30
CA ALA A 451 -2.25 -39.98 17.86
C ALA A 451 -3.38 -40.90 17.40
N ASN A 452 -3.68 -41.95 18.18
CA ASN A 452 -4.82 -42.84 17.89
C ASN A 452 -6.14 -42.08 17.94
N TRP A 453 -6.35 -41.26 18.98
CA TRP A 453 -7.56 -40.44 19.08
C TRP A 453 -7.70 -39.47 17.92
N LEU A 454 -6.61 -38.82 17.50
CA LEU A 454 -6.63 -37.89 16.37
C LEU A 454 -6.90 -38.61 15.05
N ALA A 455 -6.33 -39.81 14.84
CA ALA A 455 -6.64 -40.65 13.68
C ALA A 455 -8.12 -41.05 13.63
N ASP A 456 -8.69 -41.48 14.76
CA ASP A 456 -10.12 -41.83 14.86
C ASP A 456 -11.01 -40.60 14.63
N PHE A 457 -10.62 -39.43 15.16
CA PHE A 457 -11.32 -38.18 14.93
C PHE A 457 -11.32 -37.79 13.45
N MET A 458 -10.17 -37.91 12.79
CA MET A 458 -10.00 -37.64 11.36
C MET A 458 -10.85 -38.58 10.50
N ASP A 459 -10.83 -39.88 10.79
CA ASP A 459 -11.61 -40.88 10.06
C ASP A 459 -13.13 -40.65 10.24
N GLY A 460 -13.55 -40.12 11.39
CA GLY A 460 -14.94 -39.72 11.66
C GLY A 460 -15.38 -38.42 10.98
N HIS A 461 -14.45 -37.56 10.57
CA HIS A 461 -14.73 -36.23 10.00
C HIS A 461 -13.99 -36.00 8.66
N PRO A 462 -14.13 -36.87 7.65
CA PRO A 462 -13.27 -36.89 6.47
C PRO A 462 -13.37 -35.65 5.57
N ARG A 463 -14.40 -34.81 5.76
CA ARG A 463 -14.61 -33.56 5.01
C ARG A 463 -14.18 -32.31 5.78
N GLU A 464 -13.80 -32.45 7.05
CA GLU A 464 -13.39 -31.32 7.89
C GLU A 464 -11.89 -31.13 7.82
N LYS A 465 -11.46 -29.87 7.66
CA LYS A 465 -10.07 -29.47 7.77
C LYS A 465 -9.72 -29.24 9.24
N VAL A 466 -8.64 -29.86 9.71
CA VAL A 466 -8.29 -29.92 11.13
C VAL A 466 -6.90 -29.35 11.35
N LEU A 467 -6.80 -28.19 11.99
CA LEU A 467 -5.51 -27.58 12.32
C LEU A 467 -4.97 -28.17 13.65
N VAL A 468 -3.83 -28.84 13.60
CA VAL A 468 -3.14 -29.42 14.77
C VAL A 468 -1.91 -28.58 15.12
N LEU A 469 -1.86 -28.10 16.37
CA LEU A 469 -0.77 -27.23 16.84
C LEU A 469 0.10 -27.97 17.87
N CYS A 470 1.40 -28.02 17.62
CA CYS A 470 2.41 -28.60 18.49
C CYS A 470 3.38 -27.51 18.99
N ALA A 471 3.98 -27.72 20.16
CA ALA A 471 4.90 -26.74 20.76
C ALA A 471 6.25 -26.63 20.04
N ASP A 472 6.72 -27.74 19.45
CA ASP A 472 8.04 -27.82 18.82
C ASP A 472 8.01 -28.66 17.53
N ARG A 473 9.06 -28.51 16.73
CA ARG A 473 9.25 -29.24 15.47
C ARG A 473 9.28 -30.77 15.66
N ALA A 474 9.94 -31.27 16.70
CA ALA A 474 10.10 -32.71 16.90
C ALA A 474 8.75 -33.39 17.08
N LYS A 475 7.80 -32.72 17.75
CA LYS A 475 6.42 -33.17 17.88
C LYS A 475 5.67 -33.12 16.56
N VAL A 476 5.81 -32.03 15.78
CA VAL A 476 5.18 -31.94 14.45
C VAL A 476 5.58 -33.13 13.59
N GLU A 477 6.88 -33.42 13.52
CA GLU A 477 7.40 -34.55 12.73
C GLU A 477 6.94 -35.90 13.28
N ALA A 478 6.99 -36.10 14.61
CA ALA A 478 6.54 -37.35 15.22
C ALA A 478 5.05 -37.62 14.98
N PHE A 479 4.18 -36.61 15.12
CA PHE A 479 2.75 -36.77 14.82
C PHE A 479 2.50 -36.97 13.32
N TYR A 480 3.24 -36.28 12.45
CA TYR A 480 3.18 -36.50 11.01
C TYR A 480 3.51 -37.95 10.66
N GLU A 481 4.63 -38.48 11.14
CA GLU A 481 5.07 -39.86 10.89
C GLU A 481 4.05 -40.89 11.42
N ALA A 482 3.42 -40.63 12.57
CA ALA A 482 2.45 -41.56 13.17
C ALA A 482 1.09 -41.58 12.44
N LEU A 483 0.69 -40.46 11.82
CA LEU A 483 -0.66 -40.30 11.27
C LEU A 483 -0.70 -40.46 9.74
N VAL A 484 0.41 -40.18 9.05
CA VAL A 484 0.47 -40.23 7.58
C VAL A 484 0.29 -41.66 7.08
N THR A 485 -0.64 -41.85 6.16
CA THR A 485 -0.86 -43.15 5.50
C THR A 485 -1.21 -42.89 4.03
N PRO A 486 -1.20 -43.91 3.14
CA PRO A 486 -1.63 -43.73 1.76
C PRO A 486 -3.06 -43.18 1.60
N LYS A 487 -3.89 -43.30 2.65
CA LYS A 487 -5.27 -42.78 2.68
C LYS A 487 -5.41 -41.46 3.45
N ARG A 488 -4.50 -41.16 4.39
CA ARG A 488 -4.50 -39.94 5.20
C ARG A 488 -3.35 -39.05 4.78
N LYS A 489 -3.67 -38.02 4.00
CA LYS A 489 -2.74 -36.96 3.62
C LYS A 489 -2.66 -35.93 4.75
N ILE A 490 -1.44 -35.53 5.10
CA ILE A 490 -1.16 -34.57 6.17
C ILE A 490 -0.14 -33.56 5.65
N ALA A 491 -0.42 -32.27 5.83
CA ALA A 491 0.52 -31.20 5.61
C ALA A 491 1.36 -30.99 6.87
N ARG A 492 2.64 -30.68 6.68
CA ARG A 492 3.55 -30.30 7.77
C ARG A 492 3.91 -28.84 7.66
N PHE A 493 4.04 -28.17 8.80
CA PHE A 493 4.38 -26.75 8.86
C PHE A 493 5.24 -26.46 10.09
N HIS A 494 6.50 -26.09 9.89
CA HIS A 494 7.42 -25.67 10.96
C HIS A 494 8.51 -24.73 10.43
N GLU A 495 9.21 -24.04 11.33
CA GLU A 495 10.19 -22.99 11.00
C GLU A 495 11.38 -23.44 10.14
N ALA A 496 11.82 -24.69 10.24
CA ALA A 496 12.95 -25.20 9.44
C ALA A 496 12.63 -25.47 7.95
N MET A 497 11.39 -25.27 7.52
CA MET A 497 10.99 -25.39 6.11
C MET A 497 11.26 -24.10 5.35
N GLY A 498 11.70 -24.20 4.10
CA GLY A 498 11.85 -23.03 3.24
C GLY A 498 10.51 -22.30 3.04
N THR A 499 10.54 -20.97 2.84
CA THR A 499 9.31 -20.17 2.70
C THR A 499 8.40 -20.66 1.56
N ILE A 500 8.98 -21.00 0.41
CA ILE A 500 8.25 -21.59 -0.73
C ILE A 500 7.63 -22.96 -0.36
N GLU A 501 8.32 -23.77 0.43
CA GLU A 501 7.80 -25.07 0.87
C GLU A 501 6.61 -24.89 1.80
N ARG A 502 6.69 -23.94 2.75
CA ARG A 502 5.60 -23.59 3.67
C ARG A 502 4.36 -23.10 2.93
N ASP A 503 4.54 -22.20 1.96
CA ASP A 503 3.43 -21.69 1.14
C ASP A 503 2.77 -22.81 0.31
N ARG A 504 3.57 -23.73 -0.24
CA ARG A 504 3.05 -24.89 -0.97
C ARG A 504 2.24 -25.82 -0.07
N GLN A 505 2.70 -26.09 1.15
CA GLN A 505 1.96 -26.92 2.12
C GLN A 505 0.65 -26.25 2.55
N ALA A 506 0.68 -24.94 2.82
CA ALA A 506 -0.52 -24.19 3.17
C ALA A 506 -1.54 -24.16 2.01
N ALA A 507 -1.08 -23.95 0.77
CA ALA A 507 -1.94 -24.00 -0.41
C ALA A 507 -2.54 -25.39 -0.61
N TRP A 508 -1.74 -26.45 -0.48
CA TRP A 508 -2.21 -27.83 -0.58
C TRP A 508 -3.31 -28.11 0.46
N PHE A 509 -3.12 -27.68 1.72
CA PHE A 509 -4.12 -27.83 2.78
C PHE A 509 -5.46 -27.13 2.46
N LEU A 510 -5.45 -26.00 1.76
CA LEU A 510 -6.65 -25.26 1.41
C LEU A 510 -7.44 -25.88 0.25
N GLU A 511 -6.86 -26.80 -0.52
CA GLU A 511 -7.57 -27.52 -1.60
C GLU A 511 -8.68 -28.41 -1.03
N GLU A 512 -9.83 -28.49 -1.71
CA GLU A 512 -10.94 -29.37 -1.29
C GLU A 512 -10.50 -30.84 -1.18
N ASP A 513 -9.68 -31.32 -2.13
CA ASP A 513 -9.11 -32.68 -2.16
C ASP A 513 -7.69 -32.79 -1.54
N GLY A 514 -7.25 -31.72 -0.89
CA GLY A 514 -5.98 -31.60 -0.18
C GLY A 514 -5.93 -32.40 1.13
N PRO A 515 -4.82 -32.33 1.88
CA PRO A 515 -4.68 -32.98 3.18
C PRO A 515 -5.73 -32.49 4.17
N GLN A 516 -6.09 -33.38 5.09
CA GLN A 516 -7.11 -33.10 6.10
C GLN A 516 -6.54 -32.29 7.27
N VAL A 517 -5.25 -32.51 7.58
CA VAL A 517 -4.49 -31.87 8.66
C VAL A 517 -3.37 -31.02 8.09
#